data_AF-A0A1B7MIQ5-F1
#
_entry.id   AF-A0A1B7MIQ5-F1
#
_cell.length_a   1.000
_cell.length_b   1.000
_cell.length_c   1.000
_cell.angle_alpha   90.00
_cell.angle_beta   90.00
_cell.angle_gamma   90.00
#
_symmetry.space_group_name_H-M   'P 1'
#
loop_
_entity.id
_entity.type
_entity.pdbx_description
1 polymer ?
#
loop_
_entity_poly.entity_id
_entity_poly.type
_entity_poly.pdbx_seq_one_letter_code
_entity_poly.pdbx_strand_id
1 'polypeptide(L)'
;IPKPKGEVGRPGRGGYNLEKALHWDAKRFMKFKEHVHRSIEKHCDTSRSKIHQDCVALDSVQKEAISYFPELNDYEDCWPVGDIIQMQLKNSSAK
;
A
#
# COMPACT_ATOMS: atom_id res chain seq x y z
N ILE A 1 14.67 -4.71 1.14
CA ILE A 1 14.21 -4.63 -0.27
C ILE A 1 13.75 -3.19 -0.51
N PRO A 2 14.53 -2.40 -1.25
CA PRO A 2 14.24 -0.99 -1.49
C PRO A 2 13.03 -0.80 -2.41
N LYS A 3 12.37 0.35 -2.26
CA LYS A 3 11.27 0.76 -3.14
C LYS A 3 11.80 1.01 -4.57
N PRO A 4 11.11 0.53 -5.63
CA PRO A 4 11.48 0.86 -7.00
C PRO A 4 11.39 2.36 -7.29
N LYS A 5 12.19 2.85 -8.24
CA LYS A 5 12.10 4.25 -8.70
C LYS A 5 10.77 4.48 -9.45
N GLY A 6 10.15 5.63 -9.20
CA GLY A 6 8.92 6.06 -9.88
C GLY A 6 7.65 6.01 -9.02
N GLU A 7 6.52 6.43 -9.59
CA GLU A 7 5.21 6.39 -8.92
C GLU A 7 4.51 5.04 -9.13
N VAL A 8 4.01 4.43 -8.05
CA VAL A 8 3.22 3.20 -8.14
C VAL A 8 1.96 3.41 -9.00
N GLY A 9 1.63 2.43 -9.84
CA GLY A 9 0.44 2.45 -10.71
C GLY A 9 0.57 3.30 -11.97
N ARG A 10 1.77 3.83 -12.28
CA ARG A 10 2.03 4.62 -13.50
C ARG A 10 3.15 4.06 -14.39
N PRO A 11 3.10 2.77 -14.79
CA PRO A 11 4.19 2.14 -15.54
C PRO A 11 4.56 2.87 -16.85
N GLY A 12 3.58 3.44 -17.56
CA GLY A 12 3.82 4.16 -18.81
C GLY A 12 4.37 5.59 -18.68
N ARG A 13 4.58 6.09 -17.45
CA ARG A 13 5.07 7.47 -17.18
C ARG A 13 6.29 7.49 -16.26
N GLY A 14 7.12 6.44 -16.30
CA GLY A 14 8.29 6.30 -15.43
C GLY A 14 7.96 5.82 -14.01
N GLY A 15 6.74 5.34 -13.79
CA GLY A 15 6.34 4.62 -12.58
C GLY A 15 6.53 3.11 -12.70
N TYR A 16 5.97 2.36 -11.76
CA TYR A 16 6.02 0.89 -11.76
C TYR A 16 4.68 0.25 -11.40
N ASN A 17 4.59 -1.05 -11.66
CA ASN A 17 3.46 -1.88 -11.25
C ASN A 17 3.80 -2.61 -9.96
N LEU A 18 2.94 -2.50 -8.95
CA LEU A 18 3.19 -3.05 -7.61
C LEU A 18 3.30 -4.59 -7.61
N GLU A 19 2.38 -5.28 -8.28
CA GLU A 19 2.38 -6.74 -8.37
C GLU A 19 3.68 -7.26 -8.99
N LYS A 20 4.13 -6.62 -10.07
CA LYS A 20 5.41 -6.95 -10.71
C LYS A 20 6.61 -6.69 -9.80
N ALA A 21 6.59 -5.61 -9.02
CA ALA A 21 7.69 -5.24 -8.13
C ALA A 21 7.84 -6.16 -6.92
N LEU A 22 6.73 -6.74 -6.44
CA LEU A 22 6.75 -7.68 -5.32
C LEU A 22 7.19 -9.09 -5.73
N HIS A 23 7.07 -9.44 -7.02
CA HIS A 23 7.36 -10.79 -7.52
C HIS A 23 6.56 -11.89 -6.80
N TRP A 24 5.38 -11.55 -6.26
CA TRP A 24 4.48 -12.51 -5.62
C TRP A 24 3.59 -13.17 -6.66
N ASP A 25 3.11 -14.38 -6.35
CA ASP A 25 2.05 -14.97 -7.15
C ASP A 25 0.76 -14.13 -7.05
N ALA A 26 -0.04 -14.14 -8.11
CA ALA A 26 -1.24 -13.32 -8.21
C ALA A 26 -2.22 -13.55 -7.04
N LYS A 27 -2.35 -14.78 -6.55
CA LYS A 27 -3.26 -15.11 -5.46
C LYS A 27 -2.79 -14.48 -4.14
N ARG A 28 -1.49 -14.55 -3.84
CA ARG A 28 -0.89 -13.90 -2.68
C ARG A 28 -0.99 -12.38 -2.77
N PHE A 29 -0.67 -11.81 -3.94
CA PHE A 29 -0.81 -10.37 -4.16
C PHE A 29 -2.25 -9.88 -3.93
N MET A 30 -3.25 -10.59 -4.46
CA MET A 30 -4.65 -10.23 -4.27
C MET A 30 -5.07 -10.30 -2.80
N LYS A 31 -4.67 -11.35 -2.07
CA LYS A 31 -4.92 -11.44 -0.62
C LYS A 31 -4.30 -10.29 0.16
N PHE A 32 -3.05 -9.95 -0.15
CA PHE A 32 -2.38 -8.82 0.46
C PHE A 32 -3.10 -7.51 0.19
N LYS A 33 -3.46 -7.27 -1.08
CA LYS A 33 -4.19 -6.08 -1.49
C LYS A 33 -5.54 -5.94 -0.80
N GLU A 34 -6.32 -7.01 -0.72
CA GLU A 34 -7.61 -7.02 -0.02
C GLU A 34 -7.47 -6.77 1.47
N HIS A 35 -6.47 -7.39 2.12
CA HIS A 35 -6.22 -7.22 3.55
C HIS A 35 -5.86 -5.76 3.88
N VAL A 36 -4.90 -5.19 3.16
CA VAL A 36 -4.51 -3.78 3.35
C VAL A 36 -5.68 -2.85 3.03
N HIS A 37 -6.48 -3.16 2.00
CA HIS A 37 -7.65 -2.35 1.66
C HIS A 37 -8.68 -2.29 2.81
N ARG A 38 -9.03 -3.44 3.40
CA ARG A 38 -9.93 -3.49 4.56
C ARG A 38 -9.37 -2.73 5.76
N SER A 39 -8.06 -2.83 5.97
CA SER A 39 -7.38 -2.11 7.05
C SER A 39 -7.41 -0.59 6.82
N ILE A 40 -7.26 -0.13 5.57
CA ILE A 40 -7.45 1.29 5.19
C ILE A 40 -8.88 1.75 5.48
N GLU A 41 -9.91 1.00 5.07
CA GLU A 41 -11.31 1.36 5.32
C GLU A 41 -11.65 1.42 6.82
N LYS A 42 -10.95 0.63 7.63
CA LYS A 42 -11.13 0.58 9.09
C LYS A 42 -10.47 1.76 9.82
N HIS A 43 -9.28 2.18 9.37
CA HIS A 43 -8.42 3.10 10.14
C HIS A 43 -8.22 4.48 9.51
N CYS A 44 -8.24 4.58 8.18
CA CYS A 44 -7.96 5.81 7.46
C CYS A 44 -9.24 6.54 7.04
N ASP A 45 -9.14 7.87 6.92
CA ASP A 45 -10.21 8.69 6.34
C ASP A 45 -10.14 8.63 4.80
N THR A 46 -10.97 7.83 4.16
CA THR A 46 -10.92 7.63 2.71
C THR A 46 -11.26 8.90 1.89
N SER A 47 -11.78 9.96 2.51
CA SER A 47 -11.99 11.27 1.87
C SER A 47 -10.69 12.08 1.73
N ARG A 48 -9.63 11.71 2.47
CA ARG A 48 -8.36 12.43 2.49
C ARG A 48 -7.25 11.67 1.76
N SER A 49 -6.39 12.41 1.07
CA SER A 49 -5.17 11.85 0.49
C SER A 49 -4.21 11.33 1.58
N LYS A 50 -3.31 10.40 1.23
CA LYS A 50 -2.31 9.84 2.15
C LYS A 50 -1.52 10.86 2.99
N ILE A 51 -1.10 11.98 2.40
CA ILE A 51 -0.31 13.02 3.10
C ILE A 51 -1.10 13.76 4.20
N HIS A 52 -2.43 13.66 4.18
CA HIS A 52 -3.33 14.30 5.13
C HIS A 52 -3.95 13.29 6.11
N GLN A 53 -3.46 12.05 6.11
CA GLN A 53 -3.86 11.02 7.08
C GLN A 53 -3.15 11.23 8.40
N ASP A 54 -3.81 10.79 9.47
CA ASP A 54 -3.18 10.68 10.79
C ASP A 54 -2.05 9.64 10.77
N CYS A 55 -0.91 9.95 11.38
CA CYS A 55 0.21 9.02 11.46
C CYS A 55 -0.15 7.74 12.23
N VAL A 56 -1.03 7.82 13.24
CA VAL A 56 -1.53 6.68 14.01
C VAL A 56 -2.39 5.76 13.14
N ALA A 57 -3.18 6.32 12.23
CA ALA A 57 -3.99 5.53 11.29
C ALA A 57 -3.08 4.76 10.31
N LEU A 58 -2.07 5.43 9.75
CA LEU A 58 -1.11 4.80 8.84
C LEU A 58 -0.29 3.70 9.54
N ASP A 59 0.15 3.94 10.78
CA ASP A 59 0.87 2.97 11.61
C ASP A 59 -0.01 1.75 11.95
N SER A 60 -1.29 1.95 12.22
CA SER A 60 -2.25 0.87 12.46
C SER A 60 -2.40 -0.05 11.24
N VAL A 61 -2.50 0.52 10.03
CA VAL A 61 -2.55 -0.25 8.78
C VAL A 61 -1.26 -1.03 8.56
N GLN A 62 -0.10 -0.42 8.81
CA GLN A 62 1.19 -1.11 8.68
C GLN A 62 1.32 -2.28 9.66
N LYS A 63 0.96 -2.08 10.93
CA LYS A 63 1.01 -3.13 11.95
C LYS A 63 0.09 -4.31 11.62
N GLU A 64 -1.15 -4.04 11.20
CA GLU A 64 -2.08 -5.10 10.79
C GLU A 64 -1.59 -5.84 9.53
N ALA A 65 -0.93 -5.15 8.60
CA ALA A 65 -0.35 -5.77 7.42
C ALA A 65 0.84 -6.66 7.76
N ILE A 66 1.80 -6.18 8.57
CA ILE A 66 2.99 -6.94 9.00
C ILE A 66 2.57 -8.16 9.83
N SER A 67 1.57 -8.03 10.70
CA SER A 67 1.06 -9.15 11.49
C SER A 67 0.50 -10.28 10.62
N TYR A 68 -0.04 -9.97 9.44
CA TYR A 68 -0.61 -10.97 8.53
C TYR A 68 0.40 -11.44 7.46
N PHE A 69 1.32 -10.57 7.06
CA PHE A 69 2.39 -10.82 6.08
C PHE A 69 3.75 -10.43 6.69
N PRO A 70 4.38 -11.28 7.52
CA PRO A 70 5.62 -10.95 8.22
C PRO A 70 6.80 -10.60 7.30
N GLU A 71 6.81 -11.13 6.07
CA GLU A 71 7.77 -10.80 5.00
C GLU A 71 7.79 -9.30 4.62
N LEU A 72 6.77 -8.53 5.00
CA LEU A 72 6.76 -7.08 4.79
C LEU A 72 7.88 -6.38 5.58
N ASN A 73 8.43 -7.01 6.62
CA ASN A 73 9.61 -6.52 7.32
C ASN A 73 10.89 -6.56 6.46
N ASP A 74 10.92 -7.36 5.39
CA ASP A 74 12.06 -7.42 4.47
C ASP A 74 12.08 -6.20 3.53
N TYR A 75 11.00 -5.42 3.48
CA TYR A 75 10.87 -4.23 2.64
C TYR A 75 11.16 -2.97 3.44
N GLU A 76 11.98 -2.09 2.88
CA GLU A 76 12.35 -0.82 3.53
C GLU A 76 11.10 0.03 3.77
N ASP A 77 10.97 0.57 4.99
CA ASP A 77 9.84 1.40 5.44
C ASP A 77 8.46 0.78 5.19
N CYS A 78 8.38 -0.54 5.03
CA CYS A 78 7.15 -1.24 4.68
C CYS A 78 6.48 -0.64 3.41
N TRP A 79 7.30 -0.22 2.43
CA TRP A 79 6.82 0.51 1.24
C TRP A 79 5.66 -0.15 0.48
N PRO A 80 5.50 -1.50 0.41
CA PRO A 80 4.37 -2.11 -0.29
C PRO A 80 3.02 -1.70 0.30
N VAL A 81 2.93 -1.59 1.63
CA VAL A 81 1.72 -1.14 2.33
C VAL A 81 1.48 0.33 2.00
N GLY A 82 2.53 1.15 2.10
CA GLY A 82 2.46 2.56 1.80
C GLY A 82 1.99 2.86 0.38
N ASP A 83 2.33 2.01 -0.58
CA ASP A 83 1.92 2.13 -1.97
C ASP A 83 0.45 1.77 -2.18
N ILE A 84 -0.06 0.73 -1.54
CA ILE A 84 -1.49 0.39 -1.60
C ILE A 84 -2.32 1.52 -0.99
N ILE A 85 -1.89 2.06 0.15
CA ILE A 85 -2.53 3.23 0.78
C ILE A 85 -2.57 4.41 -0.21
N GLN A 86 -1.45 4.69 -0.87
CA GLN A 86 -1.39 5.78 -1.86
C GLN A 86 -2.33 5.52 -3.04
N MET A 87 -2.34 4.32 -3.61
CA MET A 87 -3.20 3.97 -4.73
C MET A 87 -4.69 4.09 -4.36
N GLN A 88 -5.06 3.59 -3.18
CA GLN A 88 -6.45 3.56 -2.75
C GLN A 88 -6.97 4.95 -2.41
N LEU A 89 -6.24 5.71 -1.58
CA LEU A 89 -6.66 7.04 -1.16
C LEU A 89 -6.66 8.05 -2.31
N LYS A 90 -5.77 7.89 -3.29
CA LYS A 90 -5.79 8.73 -4.51
C LYS A 90 -7.03 8.50 -5.36
N ASN A 91 -7.55 7.27 -5.40
CA ASN A 91 -8.77 6.94 -6.13
C ASN A 91 -10.03 7.39 -5.38
N SER A 92 -10.02 7.37 -4.04
CA SER A 92 -11.18 7.76 -3.22
C SER A 92 -11.24 9.28 -2.97
N SER A 93 -10.12 9.97 -2.78
CA SER A 93 -10.08 11.43 -2.56
C SER A 93 -10.30 12.26 -3.82
N ALA A 94 -10.35 11.63 -5.00
CA ALA A 94 -10.65 12.27 -6.27
C ALA A 94 -12.14 12.22 -6.64
N LYS A 95 -12.97 11.60 -5.79
CA LYS A 95 -14.43 11.60 -5.89
C LYS A 95 -15.01 12.74 -5.06
#